data_AF-A0A9P5PGR2-F1
#
_entry.id   AF-A0A9P5PGR2-F1
#
_cell.length_a   1.000
_cell.length_b   1.000
_cell.length_c   1.000
_cell.angle_alpha   90.00
_cell.angle_beta   90.00
_cell.angle_gamma   90.00
#
_symmetry.space_group_name_H-M   'P 1'
#
loop_
_entity.id
_entity.type
_entity.pdbx_description
1 polymer ?
#
loop_
_entity_poly.entity_id
_entity_poly.type
_entity_poly.pdbx_seq_one_letter_code
_entity_poly.pdbx_strand_id
1 'polypeptide(L)'
;MLPQGSPVSSALSAPSSSPHAHPCLHLQSHEFDPLGDADVILFSGSKDPQEHTIDFVHLDADGFELCESEQKAELCEACLSHLPLEHLEFYVHSNILSLASPLFKKMFSNSQHTRHQSYHCTRIPLLSSRSTLSTLLRFLYPLPDPELATLDEIIEILTVALRYELTIVLNSCRKQLIEDKFLKNDSVRVFAIAARFNLEEEIKIASRNTLRMSLMDNTPSTDLKHISAHTYHRLLALHHQRATSAESLLKLPYNIKCPQCNTGHAMYNGPKWWYEFLKKAQAELRVRPDTNVIFGQRFLFDVVVGVGCDKCPGSFLEAGKYLEEMKKEIDSLPNTI
;
A
#
# COMPACT_ATOMS: atom_id res chain seq x y z
N MET A 1 31.43 56.20 42.28
CA MET A 1 31.10 55.49 43.53
C MET A 1 30.45 54.16 43.16
N LEU A 2 31.17 53.06 43.35
CA LEU A 2 30.65 51.72 43.64
C LEU A 2 30.75 51.52 45.18
N PRO A 3 30.30 50.41 45.79
CA PRO A 3 29.38 49.32 45.39
C PRO A 3 28.25 49.13 46.45
N GLN A 4 27.25 48.24 46.30
CA GLN A 4 27.18 46.82 46.72
C GLN A 4 25.68 46.43 46.55
N GLY A 5 25.21 45.24 46.19
CA GLY A 5 25.85 43.93 46.04
C GLY A 5 24.94 42.98 45.24
N SER A 6 25.49 41.80 44.99
CA SER A 6 24.89 40.61 44.36
C SER A 6 24.90 39.46 45.39
N PRO A 7 24.61 38.17 45.07
CA PRO A 7 23.73 37.53 44.08
C PRO A 7 22.80 36.45 44.72
N VAL A 8 21.80 35.90 44.00
CA VAL A 8 21.42 34.48 44.15
C VAL A 8 20.96 33.90 42.79
N SER A 9 21.62 32.80 42.42
CA SER A 9 21.39 31.94 41.26
C SER A 9 20.04 31.21 41.28
N SER A 10 19.50 30.91 40.10
CA SER A 10 18.77 29.67 39.84
C SER A 10 18.77 29.38 38.34
N ALA A 11 19.59 28.41 37.96
CA ALA A 11 19.62 27.81 36.64
C ALA A 11 18.33 27.02 36.39
N LEU A 12 17.69 27.21 35.24
CA LEU A 12 16.79 26.21 34.67
C LEU A 12 17.29 25.85 33.27
N SER A 13 17.76 24.61 33.20
CA SER A 13 18.32 23.93 32.06
C SER A 13 17.29 23.74 30.94
N ALA A 14 17.75 23.89 29.70
CA ALA A 14 17.07 23.40 28.52
C ALA A 14 17.08 21.86 28.48
N PRO A 15 16.00 21.21 27.98
CA PRO A 15 16.11 19.86 27.47
C PRO A 15 16.16 19.88 25.94
N SER A 16 17.23 19.27 25.44
CA SER A 16 17.46 18.82 24.08
C SER A 16 16.30 17.94 23.56
N SER A 17 15.76 18.31 22.40
CA SER A 17 14.72 17.58 21.67
C SER A 17 15.32 16.65 20.61
N SER A 18 15.22 15.33 20.85
CA SER A 18 15.19 14.19 19.89
C SER A 18 15.70 12.94 20.65
N PRO A 19 14.98 11.79 20.65
CA PRO A 19 14.54 11.11 19.43
C PRO A 19 13.09 10.58 19.44
N HIS A 20 12.44 10.64 18.27
CA HIS A 20 11.28 9.81 17.97
C HIS A 20 11.75 8.36 17.76
N ALA A 21 11.86 7.62 18.86
CA ALA A 21 11.84 6.16 18.83
C ALA A 21 10.38 5.75 19.04
N HIS A 22 9.75 5.16 18.02
CA HIS A 22 8.51 4.42 18.21
C HIS A 22 8.81 3.29 19.21
N PRO A 23 8.04 3.12 20.29
CA PRO A 23 8.26 2.02 21.20
C PRO A 23 7.90 0.74 20.45
N CYS A 24 8.90 -0.06 20.10
CA CYS A 24 8.70 -1.48 19.84
C CYS A 24 8.13 -2.09 21.12
N LEU A 25 6.80 -2.18 21.20
CA LEU A 25 6.11 -2.92 22.23
C LEU A 25 6.56 -4.37 22.11
N HIS A 26 7.51 -4.77 22.96
CA HIS A 26 7.78 -6.17 23.24
C HIS A 26 6.55 -6.73 23.96
N LEU A 27 5.55 -7.16 23.20
CA LEU A 27 4.41 -7.88 23.77
C LEU A 27 4.93 -9.16 24.44
N GLN A 28 4.50 -9.36 25.68
CA GLN A 28 4.79 -10.54 26.49
C GLN A 28 3.75 -11.61 26.20
N SER A 29 4.13 -12.88 26.34
CA SER A 29 3.24 -14.04 26.22
C SER A 29 1.93 -13.89 26.99
N HIS A 30 1.98 -13.27 28.18
CA HIS A 30 0.85 -13.09 29.09
C HIS A 30 -0.27 -12.20 28.58
N GLU A 31 -0.05 -11.38 27.53
CA GLU A 31 -1.11 -10.49 27.02
C GLU A 31 -2.23 -11.26 26.29
N PHE A 32 -1.89 -12.40 25.68
CA PHE A 32 -2.84 -13.25 24.96
C PHE A 32 -3.53 -14.28 25.84
N ASP A 33 -2.95 -14.56 27.01
CA ASP A 33 -3.47 -15.49 27.99
C ASP A 33 -3.22 -14.96 29.41
N PRO A 34 -4.09 -14.06 29.90
CA PRO A 34 -3.96 -13.48 31.22
C PRO A 34 -4.25 -14.47 32.36
N LEU A 35 -4.86 -15.63 32.06
CA LEU A 35 -5.28 -16.63 33.04
C LEU A 35 -4.32 -17.83 33.12
N GLY A 36 -3.51 -18.06 32.08
CA GLY A 36 -2.59 -19.20 31.99
C GLY A 36 -3.25 -20.48 31.47
N ASP A 37 -4.39 -20.36 30.79
CA ASP A 37 -5.22 -21.47 30.32
C ASP A 37 -4.91 -21.90 28.87
N ALA A 38 -3.84 -21.38 28.26
CA ALA A 38 -3.44 -21.70 26.89
C ALA A 38 -3.13 -23.19 26.69
N ASP A 39 -3.69 -23.75 25.63
CA ASP A 39 -3.51 -25.15 25.21
C ASP A 39 -2.62 -25.28 23.95
N VAL A 40 -2.16 -24.14 23.40
CA VAL A 40 -1.23 -24.08 22.27
C VAL A 40 -0.09 -23.10 22.54
N ILE A 41 1.12 -23.50 22.17
CA ILE A 41 2.29 -22.63 22.12
C ILE A 41 2.68 -22.42 20.65
N LEU A 42 2.62 -21.18 20.17
CA LEU A 42 3.18 -20.79 18.89
C LEU A 42 4.60 -20.29 19.10
N PHE A 43 5.55 -20.72 18.27
CA PHE A 43 6.91 -20.21 18.31
C PHE A 43 7.42 -19.87 16.92
N SER A 44 8.28 -18.85 16.84
CA SER A 44 8.88 -18.40 15.58
C SER A 44 9.85 -19.46 15.07
N GLY A 45 9.57 -20.03 13.91
CA GLY A 45 10.53 -20.80 13.12
C GLY A 45 11.43 -19.83 12.36
N SER A 46 12.75 -20.08 12.39
CA SER A 46 13.74 -19.30 11.62
C SER A 46 13.27 -19.12 10.17
N LYS A 47 13.25 -17.87 9.68
CA LYS A 47 13.08 -17.60 8.23
C LYS A 47 14.24 -18.30 7.53
N ASP A 48 13.98 -19.38 6.79
CA ASP A 48 14.98 -19.89 5.85
C ASP A 48 15.27 -18.81 4.80
N PRO A 49 16.55 -18.54 4.44
CA PRO A 49 16.90 -17.47 3.50
C PRO A 49 16.46 -17.70 2.03
N GLN A 50 15.71 -18.77 1.72
CA GLN A 50 15.41 -19.18 0.34
C GLN A 50 13.93 -19.20 -0.08
N GLU A 51 12.95 -18.80 0.74
CA GLU A 51 11.56 -18.63 0.27
C GLU A 51 11.29 -17.22 -0.29
N HIS A 52 12.02 -16.87 -1.36
CA HIS A 52 11.47 -15.97 -2.37
C HIS A 52 11.07 -16.85 -3.53
N THR A 53 9.78 -17.19 -3.63
CA THR A 53 8.94 -17.23 -4.85
C THR A 53 7.63 -17.92 -4.44
N ILE A 54 6.57 -17.17 -4.19
CA ILE A 54 5.22 -17.75 -4.28
C ILE A 54 4.91 -17.69 -5.77
N ASP A 55 5.32 -18.72 -6.50
CA ASP A 55 4.81 -18.95 -7.85
C ASP A 55 3.36 -19.39 -7.70
N PHE A 56 2.44 -18.53 -8.11
CA PHE A 56 1.06 -18.93 -8.39
C PHE A 56 1.09 -19.85 -9.62
N VAL A 57 1.36 -21.13 -9.43
CA VAL A 57 1.13 -22.14 -10.45
C VAL A 57 -0.33 -22.57 -10.37
N HIS A 58 -1.00 -22.45 -11.52
CA HIS A 58 -2.30 -23.05 -11.81
C HIS A 58 -2.37 -24.50 -11.33
N LEU A 59 -3.52 -24.88 -10.75
CA LEU A 59 -3.92 -26.27 -10.64
C LEU A 59 -4.23 -26.79 -12.04
N ASP A 60 -3.25 -27.43 -12.68
CA ASP A 60 -3.50 -28.37 -13.77
C ASP A 60 -3.04 -29.76 -13.36
N ALA A 61 -3.89 -30.73 -13.68
CA ALA A 61 -3.70 -32.15 -13.42
C ALA A 61 -2.63 -32.74 -14.36
N ASP A 62 -1.95 -33.76 -13.85
CA ASP A 62 -0.98 -34.66 -14.51
C ASP A 62 0.43 -34.11 -14.72
N GLY A 63 1.41 -34.71 -14.03
CA GLY A 63 2.83 -34.46 -14.31
C GLY A 63 3.78 -34.91 -13.20
N PHE A 64 4.18 -36.18 -13.27
CA PHE A 64 5.18 -36.84 -12.41
C PHE A 64 6.60 -36.32 -12.69
N GLU A 65 7.39 -36.00 -11.67
CA GLU A 65 8.85 -36.17 -11.72
C GLU A 65 9.45 -36.36 -10.32
N LEU A 66 9.95 -37.57 -10.09
CA LEU A 66 10.78 -37.94 -8.95
C LEU A 66 12.15 -37.28 -9.12
N CYS A 67 12.60 -36.53 -8.11
CA CYS A 67 14.00 -36.13 -8.00
C CYS A 67 14.61 -36.79 -6.76
N GLU A 68 15.23 -37.95 -6.99
CA GLU A 68 16.15 -38.58 -6.05
C GLU A 68 17.42 -37.72 -5.97
N SER A 69 17.72 -37.16 -4.79
CA SER A 69 19.11 -37.00 -4.37
C SER A 69 19.22 -37.02 -2.85
N GLU A 70 19.83 -38.09 -2.38
CA GLU A 70 20.32 -38.26 -1.02
C GLU A 70 21.39 -37.21 -0.72
N GLN A 71 21.13 -36.31 0.24
CA GLN A 71 22.11 -35.79 1.20
C GLN A 71 21.50 -34.68 2.05
N LYS A 72 21.10 -35.03 3.28
CA LYS A 72 21.57 -34.45 4.55
C LYS A 72 20.54 -34.70 5.66
N ALA A 73 20.34 -35.97 5.99
CA ALA A 73 19.75 -36.39 7.24
C ALA A 73 20.88 -36.52 8.28
N GLU A 74 21.15 -35.44 9.01
CA GLU A 74 21.81 -35.51 10.33
C GLU A 74 21.58 -34.18 11.05
N LEU A 75 20.35 -33.98 11.51
CA LEU A 75 20.06 -33.05 12.60
C LEU A 75 19.93 -33.91 13.85
N CYS A 76 21.06 -34.13 14.53
CA CYS A 76 21.10 -34.81 15.81
C CYS A 76 20.11 -34.16 16.79
N GLU A 77 19.39 -35.02 17.50
CA GLU A 77 18.50 -34.75 18.63
C GLU A 77 19.18 -33.92 19.77
N ALA A 78 20.51 -33.77 19.70
CA ALA A 78 21.34 -32.98 20.62
C ALA A 78 21.57 -31.51 20.21
N CYS A 79 21.24 -31.08 18.98
CA CYS A 79 21.38 -29.67 18.58
C CYS A 79 20.21 -28.77 19.02
N LEU A 80 19.10 -29.37 19.48
CA LEU A 80 17.92 -28.65 19.99
C LEU A 80 18.14 -28.00 21.37
N SER A 81 19.23 -28.31 22.08
CA SER A 81 19.45 -27.86 23.46
C SER A 81 20.46 -26.71 23.63
N HIS A 82 21.11 -26.23 22.57
CA HIS A 82 22.23 -25.27 22.70
C HIS A 82 22.25 -24.06 21.78
N LEU A 83 21.13 -23.68 21.14
CA LEU A 83 21.00 -22.33 20.61
C LEU A 83 20.28 -21.46 21.65
N PRO A 84 20.90 -20.39 22.19
CA PRO A 84 20.17 -19.37 22.90
C PRO A 84 19.41 -18.54 21.87
N LEU A 85 18.44 -19.16 21.18
CA LEU A 85 17.37 -18.38 20.57
C LEU A 85 16.59 -17.82 21.74
N GLU A 86 16.29 -16.53 21.71
CA GLU A 86 15.11 -16.02 22.40
C GLU A 86 13.90 -16.77 21.83
N HIS A 87 13.62 -17.96 22.38
CA HIS A 87 12.48 -18.80 22.05
C HIS A 87 11.26 -18.08 22.57
N LEU A 88 10.76 -17.13 21.79
CA LEU A 88 9.60 -16.38 22.20
C LEU A 88 8.34 -17.17 21.85
N GLU A 89 7.85 -17.84 22.86
CA GLU A 89 6.64 -18.64 22.85
C GLU A 89 5.42 -17.74 23.09
N PHE A 90 4.44 -17.80 22.18
CA PHE A 90 3.14 -17.20 22.36
C PHE A 90 2.18 -18.26 22.87
N TYR A 91 1.67 -18.05 24.07
CA TYR A 91 0.68 -18.91 24.69
C TYR A 91 -0.71 -18.46 24.22
N VAL A 92 -1.41 -19.36 23.53
CA VAL A 92 -2.65 -19.04 22.83
C VAL A 92 -3.65 -20.20 22.95
N HIS A 93 -4.91 -19.88 22.69
CA HIS A 93 -6.02 -20.81 22.76
C HIS A 93 -6.31 -21.42 21.38
N SER A 94 -6.31 -22.74 21.28
CA SER A 94 -6.58 -23.50 20.05
C SER A 94 -7.97 -23.20 19.49
N ASN A 95 -8.95 -22.91 20.34
CA ASN A 95 -10.32 -22.61 19.96
C ASN A 95 -10.41 -21.33 19.11
N ILE A 96 -9.73 -20.25 19.51
CA ILE A 96 -9.70 -18.97 18.78
C ILE A 96 -9.04 -19.18 17.42
N LEU A 97 -7.89 -19.85 17.38
CA LEU A 97 -7.19 -20.14 16.14
C LEU A 97 -7.99 -21.08 15.20
N SER A 98 -8.69 -22.07 15.76
CA SER A 98 -9.56 -22.99 15.00
C SER A 98 -10.79 -22.30 14.42
N LEU A 99 -11.32 -21.29 15.12
CA LEU A 99 -12.43 -20.48 14.63
C LEU A 99 -11.96 -19.54 13.51
N ALA A 100 -10.75 -19.00 13.65
CA ALA A 100 -10.18 -18.06 12.68
C ALA A 100 -9.66 -18.73 11.38
N SER A 101 -9.18 -19.97 11.47
CA SER A 101 -8.56 -20.69 10.35
C SER A 101 -9.02 -22.15 10.28
N PRO A 102 -9.54 -22.60 9.11
CA PRO A 102 -9.80 -24.01 8.83
C PRO A 102 -8.52 -24.87 8.89
N LEU A 103 -7.38 -24.29 8.50
CA LEU A 103 -6.09 -24.96 8.50
C LEU A 103 -5.63 -25.25 9.94
N PHE A 104 -5.71 -24.25 10.84
CA PHE A 104 -5.42 -24.49 12.26
C PHE A 104 -6.38 -25.50 12.87
N LYS A 105 -7.68 -25.44 12.56
CA LYS A 105 -8.65 -26.44 13.01
C LYS A 105 -8.23 -27.86 12.61
N LYS A 106 -7.82 -28.07 11.36
CA LYS A 106 -7.31 -29.37 10.87
C LYS A 106 -6.01 -29.78 11.58
N MET A 107 -5.05 -28.85 11.73
CA MET A 107 -3.79 -29.11 12.44
C MET A 107 -4.04 -29.60 13.87
N PHE A 108 -4.93 -28.95 14.60
CA PHE A 108 -5.26 -29.35 15.96
C PHE A 108 -5.99 -30.68 16.02
N SER A 109 -6.98 -30.92 15.15
CA SER A 109 -7.67 -32.22 15.07
C SER A 109 -6.69 -33.38 14.79
N ASN A 110 -5.74 -33.20 13.88
CA ASN A 110 -4.73 -34.21 13.58
C ASN A 110 -3.76 -34.44 14.75
N SER A 111 -3.36 -33.38 15.45
CA SER A 111 -2.48 -33.47 16.62
C SER A 111 -3.13 -34.19 17.81
N GLN A 112 -4.47 -34.16 17.92
CA GLN A 112 -5.18 -34.88 18.97
C GLN A 112 -5.08 -36.41 18.81
N HIS A 113 -4.90 -36.91 17.57
CA HIS A 113 -4.69 -38.33 17.30
C HIS A 113 -3.29 -38.84 17.67
N THR A 114 -2.32 -37.95 17.87
CA THR A 114 -0.92 -38.29 18.24
C THR A 114 -0.57 -37.99 19.69
N ARG A 115 -1.53 -37.56 20.53
CA ARG A 115 -1.34 -37.32 21.97
C ARG A 115 -1.18 -38.62 22.77
N HIS A 116 -0.08 -39.32 22.54
CA HIS A 116 0.50 -40.23 23.51
C HIS A 116 1.50 -39.45 24.36
N GLN A 117 1.09 -39.15 25.61
CA GLN A 117 1.93 -38.96 26.80
C GLN A 117 3.04 -37.89 26.72
N SER A 118 2.81 -36.70 27.32
CA SER A 118 3.71 -36.02 28.29
C SER A 118 3.61 -34.48 28.32
N TYR A 119 2.99 -33.81 27.34
CA TYR A 119 2.90 -32.34 27.33
C TYR A 119 1.44 -31.84 27.35
N HIS A 120 1.14 -30.91 28.26
CA HIS A 120 -0.19 -30.28 28.41
C HIS A 120 -0.55 -29.31 27.26
N CYS A 121 0.40 -28.94 26.40
CA CYS A 121 0.24 -27.87 25.42
C CYS A 121 0.77 -28.29 24.04
N THR A 122 0.01 -28.09 22.96
CA THR A 122 0.45 -28.41 21.60
C THR A 122 1.40 -27.30 21.09
N ARG A 123 2.64 -27.65 20.73
CA ARG A 123 3.62 -26.69 20.19
C ARG A 123 3.58 -26.65 18.67
N ILE A 124 3.42 -25.48 18.06
CA ILE A 124 3.38 -25.29 16.60
C ILE A 124 4.43 -24.27 16.16
N PRO A 125 5.40 -24.65 15.30
CA PRO A 125 6.28 -23.70 14.65
C PRO A 125 5.51 -22.89 13.59
N LEU A 126 5.66 -21.57 13.62
CA LEU A 126 5.17 -20.69 12.56
C LEU A 126 6.34 -19.99 11.87
N LEU A 127 6.38 -20.06 10.54
CA LEU A 127 7.42 -19.43 9.72
C LEU A 127 7.16 -17.92 9.60
N SER A 128 7.37 -17.19 10.69
CA SER A 128 7.05 -15.75 10.80
C SER A 128 7.87 -15.09 11.90
N SER A 129 8.13 -13.79 11.76
CA SER A 129 8.82 -13.01 12.79
C SER A 129 7.93 -12.82 14.03
N ARG A 130 8.56 -12.55 15.17
CA ARG A 130 7.87 -12.24 16.43
C ARG A 130 6.86 -11.11 16.28
N SER A 131 7.26 -10.01 15.63
CA SER A 131 6.40 -8.83 15.42
C SER A 131 5.16 -9.21 14.62
N THR A 132 5.34 -9.97 13.54
CA THR A 132 4.24 -10.37 12.66
C THR A 132 3.27 -11.32 13.35
N LEU A 133 3.77 -12.28 14.14
CA LEU A 133 2.91 -13.15 14.97
C LEU A 133 2.14 -12.35 16.02
N SER A 134 2.80 -11.43 16.72
CA SER A 134 2.15 -10.59 17.72
C SER A 134 1.02 -9.75 17.11
N THR A 135 1.26 -9.12 15.96
CA THR A 135 0.24 -8.31 15.26
C THR A 135 -0.89 -9.18 14.73
N LEU A 136 -0.57 -10.34 14.18
CA LEU A 136 -1.56 -11.30 13.69
C LEU A 136 -2.46 -11.80 14.83
N LEU A 137 -1.90 -12.14 15.98
CA LEU A 137 -2.70 -12.57 17.14
C LEU A 137 -3.62 -11.46 17.64
N ARG A 138 -3.21 -10.19 17.59
CA ARG A 138 -4.08 -9.06 17.95
C ARG A 138 -5.30 -8.91 17.04
N PHE A 139 -5.21 -9.29 15.77
CA PHE A 139 -6.39 -9.36 14.89
C PHE A 139 -7.33 -10.53 15.21
N LEU A 140 -6.82 -11.61 15.81
CA LEU A 140 -7.61 -12.83 16.07
C LEU A 140 -8.28 -12.81 17.44
N TYR A 141 -7.63 -12.19 18.41
CA TYR A 141 -8.19 -12.01 19.74
C TYR A 141 -9.17 -10.83 19.75
N PRO A 142 -10.11 -10.78 20.70
CA PRO A 142 -11.08 -9.69 20.85
C PRO A 142 -10.41 -8.42 21.40
N LEU A 143 -9.43 -7.92 20.66
CA LEU A 143 -8.64 -6.73 20.89
C LEU A 143 -8.93 -5.73 19.75
N PRO A 144 -8.65 -4.44 19.95
CA PRO A 144 -8.70 -3.48 18.85
C PRO A 144 -7.73 -3.88 17.72
N ASP A 145 -8.23 -3.86 16.48
CA ASP A 145 -7.43 -4.10 15.28
C ASP A 145 -6.16 -3.24 15.32
N PRO A 146 -4.96 -3.84 15.21
CA PRO A 146 -3.73 -3.07 15.17
C PRO A 146 -3.66 -2.23 13.89
N GLU A 147 -3.18 -1.00 14.02
CA GLU A 147 -2.85 -0.17 12.88
C GLU A 147 -1.50 -0.60 12.30
N LEU A 148 -1.47 -0.85 11.00
CA LEU A 148 -0.26 -1.14 10.24
C LEU A 148 0.31 0.16 9.72
N ALA A 149 1.57 0.44 10.09
CA ALA A 149 2.23 1.71 9.81
C ALA A 149 2.88 1.72 8.43
N THR A 150 3.32 0.55 7.96
CA THR A 150 4.10 0.41 6.73
C THR A 150 3.51 -0.62 5.77
N LEU A 151 3.80 -0.44 4.48
CA LEU A 151 3.42 -1.42 3.44
C LEU A 151 4.19 -2.74 3.61
N ASP A 152 5.42 -2.70 4.15
CA ASP A 152 6.20 -3.90 4.45
C ASP A 152 5.52 -4.77 5.52
N GLU A 153 5.01 -4.14 6.60
CA GLU A 153 4.20 -4.84 7.61
C GLU A 153 2.96 -5.48 6.99
N ILE A 154 2.26 -4.76 6.10
CA ILE A 154 1.08 -5.29 5.39
C ILE A 154 1.46 -6.50 4.55
N ILE A 155 2.57 -6.44 3.80
CA ILE A 155 3.06 -7.57 2.99
C ILE A 155 3.37 -8.78 3.88
N GLU A 156 4.09 -8.57 4.99
CA GLU A 156 4.43 -9.67 5.90
C GLU A 156 3.16 -10.33 6.47
N ILE A 157 2.20 -9.53 6.94
CA ILE A 157 0.97 -10.06 7.53
C ILE A 157 0.07 -10.71 6.48
N LEU A 158 -0.09 -10.11 5.29
CA LEU A 158 -0.84 -10.72 4.18
C LEU A 158 -0.24 -12.08 3.78
N THR A 159 1.09 -12.18 3.73
CA THR A 159 1.79 -13.44 3.41
C THR A 159 1.41 -14.54 4.40
N VAL A 160 1.46 -14.21 5.70
CA VAL A 160 1.13 -15.17 6.77
C VAL A 160 -0.36 -15.47 6.80
N ALA A 161 -1.21 -14.46 6.64
CA ALA A 161 -2.66 -14.61 6.64
C ALA A 161 -3.15 -15.50 5.49
N LEU A 162 -2.55 -15.41 4.30
CA LEU A 162 -2.82 -16.32 3.19
C LEU A 162 -2.32 -17.74 3.50
N ARG A 163 -1.08 -17.87 3.98
CA ARG A 163 -0.47 -19.18 4.31
C ARG A 163 -1.29 -19.97 5.32
N TYR A 164 -1.89 -19.30 6.30
CA TYR A 164 -2.70 -19.92 7.36
C TYR A 164 -4.22 -19.75 7.16
N GLU A 165 -4.69 -19.32 5.98
CA GLU A 165 -6.11 -19.18 5.65
C GLU A 165 -6.91 -18.27 6.62
N LEU A 166 -6.30 -17.19 7.12
CA LEU A 166 -6.88 -16.27 8.10
C LEU A 166 -7.68 -15.15 7.44
N THR A 167 -8.91 -15.48 7.03
CA THR A 167 -9.80 -14.56 6.29
C THR A 167 -10.10 -13.24 6.99
N ILE A 168 -10.24 -13.23 8.32
CA ILE A 168 -10.49 -12.02 9.12
C ILE A 168 -9.30 -11.05 8.97
N VAL A 169 -8.08 -11.58 9.13
CA VAL A 169 -6.83 -10.80 9.03
C VAL A 169 -6.64 -10.27 7.60
N LEU A 170 -6.93 -11.10 6.59
CA LEU A 170 -6.89 -10.69 5.18
C LEU A 170 -7.80 -9.50 4.91
N ASN A 171 -9.05 -9.55 5.40
CA ASN A 171 -10.01 -8.47 5.21
C ASN A 171 -9.59 -7.18 5.91
N SER A 172 -9.02 -7.26 7.12
CA SER A 172 -8.49 -6.07 7.82
C SER A 172 -7.27 -5.50 7.09
N CYS A 173 -6.33 -6.33 6.63
CA CYS A 173 -5.18 -5.89 5.85
C CYS A 173 -5.58 -5.24 4.53
N ARG A 174 -6.57 -5.80 3.82
CA ARG A 174 -7.13 -5.24 2.59
C ARG A 174 -7.67 -3.83 2.78
N LYS A 175 -8.44 -3.61 3.86
CA LYS A 175 -8.96 -2.28 4.22
C LYS A 175 -7.84 -1.29 4.50
N GLN A 176 -6.83 -1.71 5.27
CA GLN A 176 -5.70 -0.84 5.61
C GLN A 176 -4.81 -0.55 4.39
N LEU A 177 -4.64 -1.50 3.47
CA LEU A 177 -3.85 -1.33 2.24
C LEU A 177 -4.36 -0.20 1.35
N ILE A 178 -5.68 0.01 1.31
CA ILE A 178 -6.33 1.07 0.51
C ILE A 178 -6.57 2.36 1.31
N GLU A 179 -5.96 2.52 2.49
CA GLU A 179 -6.04 3.78 3.22
C GLU A 179 -5.37 4.92 2.47
N ASP A 180 -5.94 6.11 2.62
CA ASP A 180 -5.46 7.36 2.02
C ASP A 180 -3.97 7.61 2.28
N LYS A 181 -3.44 7.17 3.43
CA LYS A 181 -2.04 7.34 3.81
C LYS A 181 -1.08 6.61 2.87
N PHE A 182 -1.48 5.44 2.36
CA PHE A 182 -0.68 4.68 1.41
C PHE A 182 -0.96 5.07 -0.03
N LEU A 183 -2.24 5.29 -0.38
CA LEU A 183 -2.61 5.67 -1.74
C LEU A 183 -2.00 7.02 -2.15
N LYS A 184 -1.99 8.03 -1.27
CA LYS A 184 -1.43 9.35 -1.60
C LYS A 184 0.08 9.34 -1.81
N ASN A 185 0.79 8.48 -1.07
CA ASN A 185 2.24 8.44 -1.09
C ASN A 185 2.76 7.48 -2.17
N ASP A 186 2.24 6.26 -2.23
CA ASP A 186 2.82 5.16 -3.01
C ASP A 186 1.76 4.30 -3.71
N SER A 187 0.83 4.90 -4.48
CA SER A 187 -0.22 4.14 -5.21
C SER A 187 0.33 3.02 -6.10
N VAL A 188 1.50 3.21 -6.72
CA VAL A 188 2.13 2.20 -7.59
C VAL A 188 2.56 0.98 -6.77
N ARG A 189 3.07 1.21 -5.56
CA ARG A 189 3.46 0.14 -4.64
C ARG A 189 2.23 -0.60 -4.11
N VAL A 190 1.19 0.14 -3.72
CA VAL A 190 -0.11 -0.44 -3.32
C VAL A 190 -0.70 -1.30 -4.44
N PHE A 191 -0.65 -0.81 -5.69
CA PHE A 191 -1.06 -1.57 -6.87
C PHE A 191 -0.26 -2.86 -7.02
N ALA A 192 1.07 -2.80 -6.88
CA ALA A 192 1.94 -3.97 -6.99
C ALA A 192 1.62 -5.01 -5.91
N ILE A 193 1.38 -4.58 -4.66
CA ILE A 193 1.00 -5.46 -3.55
C ILE A 193 -0.37 -6.09 -3.82
N ALA A 194 -1.37 -5.29 -4.21
CA ALA A 194 -2.71 -5.79 -4.52
C ALA A 194 -2.67 -6.82 -5.66
N ALA A 195 -1.90 -6.55 -6.71
CA ALA A 195 -1.68 -7.47 -7.82
C ALA A 195 -0.95 -8.75 -7.40
N ARG A 196 0.11 -8.64 -6.59
CA ARG A 196 0.86 -9.80 -6.06
C ARG A 196 -0.05 -10.76 -5.28
N PHE A 197 -1.03 -10.24 -4.56
CA PHE A 197 -1.95 -11.03 -3.74
C PHE A 197 -3.32 -11.28 -4.40
N ASN A 198 -3.47 -10.98 -5.71
CA ASN A 198 -4.71 -11.16 -6.49
C ASN A 198 -5.94 -10.48 -5.85
N LEU A 199 -5.75 -9.27 -5.32
CA LEU A 199 -6.78 -8.48 -4.64
C LEU A 199 -7.50 -7.56 -5.64
N GLU A 200 -8.41 -8.12 -6.44
CA GLU A 200 -9.03 -7.45 -7.60
C GLU A 200 -9.71 -6.11 -7.30
N GLU A 201 -10.41 -5.98 -6.18
CA GLU A 201 -11.08 -4.72 -5.82
C GLU A 201 -10.05 -3.65 -5.43
N GLU A 202 -9.01 -4.04 -4.72
CA GLU A 202 -7.90 -3.17 -4.33
C GLU A 202 -7.05 -2.78 -5.54
N ILE A 203 -6.88 -3.67 -6.53
CA ILE A 203 -6.24 -3.37 -7.82
C ILE A 203 -6.98 -2.26 -8.55
N LYS A 204 -8.32 -2.30 -8.60
CA LYS A 204 -9.14 -1.23 -9.19
C LYS A 204 -8.93 0.10 -8.44
N ILE A 205 -9.02 0.08 -7.12
CA ILE A 205 -8.84 1.29 -6.30
C ILE A 205 -7.43 1.88 -6.47
N ALA A 206 -6.40 1.04 -6.42
CA ALA A 206 -5.01 1.46 -6.55
C ALA A 206 -4.73 2.00 -7.97
N SER A 207 -5.14 1.27 -9.01
CA SER A 207 -4.95 1.69 -10.41
C SER A 207 -5.55 3.07 -10.69
N ARG A 208 -6.74 3.37 -10.14
CA ARG A 208 -7.33 4.72 -10.21
C ARG A 208 -6.45 5.80 -9.58
N ASN A 209 -5.88 5.53 -8.41
CA ASN A 209 -5.06 6.52 -7.72
C ASN A 209 -3.69 6.70 -8.39
N THR A 210 -3.18 5.70 -9.12
CA THR A 210 -1.95 5.87 -9.92
C THR A 210 -2.08 6.92 -11.01
N LEU A 211 -3.29 7.24 -11.50
CA LEU A 211 -3.51 8.25 -12.56
C LEU A 211 -3.04 9.65 -12.15
N ARG A 212 -2.91 9.90 -10.85
CA ARG A 212 -2.39 11.16 -10.27
C ARG A 212 -0.87 11.19 -10.17
N MET A 213 -0.21 10.09 -10.49
CA MET A 213 1.24 9.92 -10.36
C MET A 213 1.88 9.76 -11.72
N SER A 214 3.13 10.22 -11.84
CA SER A 214 3.96 9.88 -12.99
C SER A 214 4.50 8.47 -12.78
N LEU A 215 4.22 7.55 -13.71
CA LEU A 215 4.73 6.17 -13.60
C LEU A 215 6.24 6.09 -13.87
N MET A 216 6.78 7.03 -14.65
CA MET A 216 8.16 6.97 -15.15
C MET A 216 9.14 7.80 -14.33
N ASP A 217 8.68 8.85 -13.65
CA ASP A 217 9.57 9.73 -12.87
C ASP A 217 9.89 9.16 -11.48
N ASN A 218 9.11 8.18 -11.03
CA ASN A 218 9.30 7.55 -9.72
C ASN A 218 10.24 6.35 -9.82
N THR A 219 11.07 6.16 -8.78
CA THR A 219 11.89 4.95 -8.70
C THR A 219 10.97 3.73 -8.63
N PRO A 220 11.17 2.72 -9.51
CA PRO A 220 10.29 1.55 -9.52
C PRO A 220 10.39 0.85 -8.16
N SER A 221 9.24 0.58 -7.55
CA SER A 221 9.20 -0.13 -6.27
C SER A 221 9.73 -1.55 -6.45
N THR A 222 10.40 -2.07 -5.43
CA THR A 222 10.87 -3.47 -5.43
C THR A 222 9.72 -4.47 -5.55
N ASP A 223 8.51 -4.07 -5.12
CA ASP A 223 7.31 -4.89 -5.19
C ASP A 223 6.84 -5.16 -6.63
N LEU A 224 7.21 -4.31 -7.60
CA LEU A 224 6.93 -4.57 -9.02
C LEU A 224 7.64 -5.83 -9.56
N LYS A 225 8.69 -6.31 -8.88
CA LYS A 225 9.36 -7.58 -9.25
C LYS A 225 8.45 -8.80 -9.06
N HIS A 226 7.41 -8.67 -8.24
CA HIS A 226 6.52 -9.77 -7.87
C HIS A 226 5.21 -9.78 -8.66
N ILE A 227 5.06 -8.90 -9.67
CA ILE A 227 3.88 -8.87 -10.54
C ILE A 227 4.23 -9.32 -11.94
N SER A 228 3.24 -9.86 -12.65
CA SER A 228 3.42 -10.22 -14.05
C SER A 228 3.60 -8.97 -14.91
N ALA A 229 4.42 -9.09 -15.97
CA ALA A 229 4.53 -8.06 -16.99
C ALA A 229 3.17 -7.73 -17.63
N HIS A 230 2.28 -8.72 -17.73
CA HIS A 230 0.92 -8.53 -18.24
C HIS A 230 0.10 -7.56 -17.36
N THR A 231 0.12 -7.74 -16.04
CA THR A 231 -0.59 -6.87 -15.09
C THR A 231 -0.06 -5.43 -15.14
N TYR A 232 1.27 -5.27 -15.20
CA TYR A 232 1.87 -3.96 -15.37
C TYR A 232 1.53 -3.31 -16.72
N HIS A 233 1.53 -4.10 -17.80
CA HIS A 233 1.13 -3.62 -19.13
C HIS A 233 -0.32 -3.12 -19.16
N ARG A 234 -1.25 -3.79 -18.46
CA ARG A 234 -2.64 -3.30 -18.31
C ARG A 234 -2.70 -1.92 -17.65
N LEU A 235 -1.87 -1.68 -16.63
CA LEU A 235 -1.77 -0.37 -15.98
C LEU A 235 -1.27 0.71 -16.96
N LEU A 236 -0.22 0.42 -17.73
CA LEU A 236 0.30 1.33 -18.75
C LEU A 236 -0.74 1.61 -19.84
N ALA A 237 -1.47 0.58 -20.28
CA ALA A 237 -2.53 0.72 -21.26
C ALA A 237 -3.67 1.63 -20.76
N LEU A 238 -4.06 1.50 -19.48
CA LEU A 238 -5.05 2.39 -18.86
C LEU A 238 -4.58 3.85 -18.90
N HIS A 239 -3.32 4.12 -18.50
CA HIS A 239 -2.75 5.47 -18.51
C HIS A 239 -2.74 6.06 -19.92
N HIS A 240 -2.23 5.30 -20.89
CA HIS A 240 -2.15 5.73 -22.28
C HIS A 240 -3.55 5.97 -22.87
N GLN A 241 -4.48 5.02 -22.74
CA GLN A 241 -5.84 5.13 -23.27
C GLN A 241 -6.58 6.33 -22.67
N ARG A 242 -6.43 6.55 -21.35
CA ARG A 242 -7.05 7.69 -20.68
C ARG A 242 -6.44 9.00 -21.12
N ALA A 243 -5.12 9.10 -21.24
CA ALA A 243 -4.44 10.28 -21.77
C ALA A 243 -4.92 10.61 -23.19
N THR A 244 -4.91 9.65 -24.11
CA THR A 244 -5.36 9.88 -25.50
C THR A 244 -6.83 10.27 -25.58
N SER A 245 -7.68 9.64 -24.76
CA SER A 245 -9.12 9.96 -24.72
C SER A 245 -9.35 11.37 -24.17
N ALA A 246 -8.65 11.73 -23.09
CA ALA A 246 -8.71 13.07 -22.50
C ALA A 246 -8.22 14.14 -23.48
N GLU A 247 -7.10 13.91 -24.19
CA GLU A 247 -6.60 14.82 -25.23
C GLU A 247 -7.64 15.04 -26.34
N SER A 248 -8.38 13.98 -26.74
CA SER A 248 -9.41 14.09 -27.78
C SER A 248 -10.65 14.89 -27.36
N LEU A 249 -10.88 15.04 -26.05
CA LEU A 249 -11.97 15.82 -25.46
C LEU A 249 -11.59 17.30 -25.26
N LEU A 250 -10.30 17.65 -25.33
CA LEU A 250 -9.83 19.05 -25.26
C LEU A 250 -10.14 19.80 -26.55
N LYS A 251 -11.42 20.13 -26.75
CA LYS A 251 -11.92 20.92 -27.88
C LYS A 251 -12.35 22.30 -27.40
N LEU A 252 -12.21 23.31 -28.25
CA LEU A 252 -12.72 24.65 -27.97
C LEU A 252 -14.07 24.82 -28.68
N PRO A 253 -15.12 25.29 -27.99
CA PRO A 253 -16.39 25.61 -28.61
C PRO A 253 -16.26 26.96 -29.34
N TYR A 254 -16.94 27.07 -30.47
CA TYR A 254 -16.79 28.22 -31.38
C TYR A 254 -17.19 29.57 -30.78
N ASN A 255 -18.00 29.57 -29.72
CA ASN A 255 -18.51 30.76 -29.04
C ASN A 255 -17.50 31.42 -28.09
N ILE A 256 -16.46 30.71 -27.64
CA ILE A 256 -15.46 31.29 -26.75
C ILE A 256 -14.45 32.06 -27.57
N LYS A 257 -14.45 33.39 -27.40
CA LYS A 257 -13.57 34.31 -28.12
C LYS A 257 -13.00 35.33 -27.14
N CYS A 258 -11.77 35.76 -27.41
CA CYS A 258 -11.15 36.88 -26.71
C CYS A 258 -11.21 38.11 -27.61
N PRO A 259 -11.76 39.25 -27.13
CA PRO A 259 -11.96 40.44 -27.96
C PRO A 259 -10.66 41.09 -28.42
N GLN A 260 -9.51 40.75 -27.81
CA GLN A 260 -8.19 41.23 -28.22
C GLN A 260 -7.43 40.21 -29.08
N CYS A 261 -7.65 38.91 -28.89
CA CYS A 261 -6.95 37.87 -29.68
C CYS A 261 -7.68 37.49 -30.98
N ASN A 262 -9.00 37.63 -31.01
CA ASN A 262 -9.84 37.17 -32.12
C ASN A 262 -10.33 38.32 -33.00
N THR A 263 -9.43 39.23 -33.36
CA THR A 263 -9.69 40.38 -34.25
C THR A 263 -9.14 40.14 -35.65
N GLY A 264 -9.78 40.70 -36.68
CA GLY A 264 -9.32 40.63 -38.07
C GLY A 264 -9.22 39.18 -38.57
N HIS A 265 -8.10 38.82 -39.18
CA HIS A 265 -7.86 37.47 -39.73
C HIS A 265 -7.83 36.34 -38.67
N ALA A 266 -7.73 36.66 -37.37
CA ALA A 266 -7.72 35.69 -36.28
C ALA A 266 -9.12 35.39 -35.70
N MET A 267 -10.20 35.89 -36.31
CA MET A 267 -11.58 35.73 -35.85
C MET A 267 -12.00 34.26 -35.72
N TYR A 268 -11.55 33.39 -36.63
CA TYR A 268 -11.89 31.97 -36.62
C TYR A 268 -11.03 31.13 -35.65
N ASN A 269 -9.91 31.68 -35.16
CA ASN A 269 -9.00 30.97 -34.28
C ASN A 269 -9.53 30.87 -32.84
N GLY A 270 -8.91 30.03 -32.02
CA GLY A 270 -9.10 30.07 -30.56
C GLY A 270 -8.46 31.31 -29.92
N PRO A 271 -8.83 31.69 -28.70
CA PRO A 271 -8.11 32.70 -27.95
C PRO A 271 -6.70 32.18 -27.58
N LYS A 272 -5.73 33.08 -27.40
CA LYS A 272 -4.34 32.68 -27.09
C LYS A 272 -4.22 31.82 -25.82
N TRP A 273 -5.01 32.11 -24.79
CA TRP A 273 -5.03 31.32 -23.56
C TRP A 273 -5.42 29.87 -23.80
N TRP A 274 -6.29 29.59 -24.78
CA TRP A 274 -6.69 28.22 -25.10
C TRP A 274 -5.53 27.41 -25.69
N TYR A 275 -4.71 28.02 -26.54
CA TYR A 275 -3.55 27.34 -27.10
C TYR A 275 -2.49 27.03 -26.04
N GLU A 276 -2.22 27.97 -25.13
CA GLU A 276 -1.32 27.73 -23.99
C GLU A 276 -1.89 26.68 -23.02
N PHE A 277 -3.21 26.73 -22.76
CA PHE A 277 -3.91 25.71 -21.99
C PHE A 277 -3.73 24.34 -22.62
N LEU A 278 -4.08 24.19 -23.90
CA LEU A 278 -4.01 22.91 -24.62
C LEU A 278 -2.60 22.35 -24.62
N LYS A 279 -1.58 23.18 -24.89
CA LYS A 279 -0.18 22.78 -24.87
C LYS A 279 0.25 22.25 -23.50
N LYS A 280 -0.04 22.99 -22.43
CA LYS A 280 0.34 22.58 -21.06
C LYS A 280 -0.50 21.40 -20.57
N ALA A 281 -1.80 21.37 -20.89
CA ALA A 281 -2.71 20.32 -20.46
C ALA A 281 -2.39 18.98 -21.14
N GLN A 282 -2.09 18.97 -22.44
CA GLN A 282 -1.64 17.75 -23.13
C GLN A 282 -0.32 17.23 -22.56
N ALA A 283 0.63 18.13 -22.26
CA ALA A 283 1.88 17.73 -21.62
C ALA A 283 1.64 17.10 -20.24
N GLU A 284 0.76 17.68 -19.41
CA GLU A 284 0.44 17.12 -18.09
C GLU A 284 -0.34 15.80 -18.21
N LEU A 285 -1.34 15.72 -19.09
CA LEU A 285 -2.18 14.51 -19.25
C LEU A 285 -1.39 13.28 -19.72
N ARG A 286 -0.31 13.48 -20.48
CA ARG A 286 0.61 12.39 -20.89
C ARG A 286 1.40 11.81 -19.73
N VAL A 287 1.68 12.63 -18.72
CA VAL A 287 2.43 12.21 -17.54
C VAL A 287 1.48 11.71 -16.44
N ARG A 288 0.38 12.43 -16.23
CA ARG A 288 -0.64 12.20 -15.20
C ARG A 288 -2.03 12.39 -15.82
N PRO A 289 -2.73 11.31 -16.22
CA PRO A 289 -4.05 11.38 -16.83
C PRO A 289 -5.17 11.66 -15.80
N ASP A 290 -5.01 12.73 -15.02
CA ASP A 290 -5.93 13.21 -13.98
C ASP A 290 -6.33 14.68 -14.23
N THR A 291 -7.59 15.01 -13.92
CA THR A 291 -8.17 16.32 -14.20
C THR A 291 -7.86 17.36 -13.12
N ASN A 292 -7.45 16.95 -11.92
CA ASN A 292 -7.31 17.87 -10.79
C ASN A 292 -6.16 18.87 -10.99
N VAL A 293 -5.12 18.48 -11.73
CA VAL A 293 -4.00 19.36 -12.05
C VAL A 293 -4.38 20.36 -13.14
N ILE A 294 -4.84 19.87 -14.30
CA ILE A 294 -5.12 20.72 -15.47
C ILE A 294 -6.27 21.71 -15.24
N PHE A 295 -7.28 21.35 -14.43
CA PHE A 295 -8.38 22.24 -14.05
C PHE A 295 -8.16 22.90 -12.68
N GLY A 296 -6.96 22.77 -12.09
CA GLY A 296 -6.60 23.41 -10.83
C GLY A 296 -6.47 24.92 -10.99
N GLN A 297 -6.91 25.67 -9.98
CA GLN A 297 -6.88 27.15 -10.00
C GLN A 297 -5.48 27.71 -10.31
N ARG A 298 -4.43 27.12 -9.71
CA ARG A 298 -3.02 27.53 -9.94
C ARG A 298 -2.61 27.32 -11.39
N PHE A 299 -2.86 26.13 -11.93
CA PHE A 299 -2.51 25.78 -13.30
C PHE A 299 -3.20 26.70 -14.32
N LEU A 300 -4.51 26.92 -14.16
CA LEU A 300 -5.29 27.78 -15.05
C LEU A 300 -4.86 29.25 -14.95
N PHE A 301 -4.56 29.73 -13.73
CA PHE A 301 -4.05 31.09 -13.53
C PHE A 301 -2.70 31.29 -14.25
N ASP A 302 -1.76 30.36 -14.09
CA ASP A 302 -0.44 30.41 -14.73
C ASP A 302 -0.53 30.36 -16.26
N VAL A 303 -1.52 29.63 -16.80
CA VAL A 303 -1.83 29.63 -18.23
C VAL A 303 -2.30 31.01 -18.69
N VAL A 304 -3.31 31.57 -18.02
CA VAL A 304 -3.96 32.82 -18.45
C VAL A 304 -3.02 34.02 -18.33
N VAL A 305 -2.25 34.11 -17.23
CA VAL A 305 -1.28 35.18 -17.01
C VAL A 305 -0.08 35.05 -17.96
N GLY A 306 0.39 33.83 -18.21
CA GLY A 306 1.54 33.56 -19.09
C GLY A 306 1.35 33.99 -20.54
N VAL A 307 0.10 34.21 -20.97
CA VAL A 307 -0.26 34.64 -22.33
C VAL A 307 0.02 36.14 -22.57
N GLY A 308 0.05 36.95 -21.52
CA GLY A 308 0.31 38.40 -21.63
C GLY A 308 -0.78 39.19 -22.37
N CYS A 309 -2.05 38.74 -22.32
CA CYS A 309 -3.20 39.42 -22.95
C CYS A 309 -4.19 39.90 -21.88
N ASP A 310 -4.49 41.20 -21.86
CA ASP A 310 -5.33 41.83 -20.84
C ASP A 310 -6.79 41.37 -20.87
N LYS A 311 -7.27 40.90 -22.02
CA LYS A 311 -8.66 40.44 -22.20
C LYS A 311 -8.84 38.92 -22.13
N CYS A 312 -7.75 38.15 -22.08
CA CYS A 312 -7.83 36.69 -21.91
C CYS A 312 -8.42 36.26 -20.56
N PRO A 313 -8.13 36.91 -19.41
CA PRO A 313 -8.77 36.58 -18.14
C PRO A 313 -10.30 36.68 -18.19
N GLY A 314 -10.85 37.73 -18.80
CA GLY A 314 -12.31 37.87 -18.95
C GLY A 314 -12.92 36.75 -19.82
N SER A 315 -12.31 36.47 -20.96
CA SER A 315 -12.71 35.37 -21.86
C SER A 315 -12.64 33.99 -21.18
N PHE A 316 -11.65 33.77 -20.31
CA PHE A 316 -11.53 32.55 -19.52
C PHE A 316 -12.64 32.41 -18.47
N LEU A 317 -13.01 33.50 -17.78
CA LEU A 317 -14.10 33.48 -16.81
C LEU A 317 -15.45 33.14 -17.47
N GLU A 318 -15.70 33.63 -18.68
CA GLU A 318 -16.87 33.26 -19.48
C GLU A 318 -16.87 31.78 -19.88
N ALA A 319 -15.70 31.17 -20.03
CA ALA A 319 -15.52 29.76 -20.33
C ALA A 319 -15.73 28.82 -19.12
N GLY A 320 -15.93 29.34 -17.91
CA GLY A 320 -15.92 28.53 -16.67
C GLY A 320 -16.87 27.33 -16.68
N LYS A 321 -18.14 27.54 -17.07
CA LYS A 321 -19.12 26.44 -17.17
C LYS A 321 -18.68 25.34 -18.13
N TYR A 322 -18.10 25.73 -19.26
CA TYR A 322 -17.64 24.80 -20.27
C TYR A 322 -16.44 23.97 -19.79
N LEU A 323 -15.50 24.61 -19.08
CA LEU A 323 -14.37 23.91 -18.47
C LEU A 323 -14.82 22.91 -17.40
N GLU A 324 -15.87 23.23 -16.63
CA GLU A 324 -16.47 22.29 -15.67
C GLU A 324 -17.17 21.10 -16.35
N GLU A 325 -17.88 21.32 -17.45
CA GLU A 325 -18.49 20.26 -18.25
C GLU A 325 -17.42 19.34 -18.86
N MET A 326 -16.39 19.92 -19.48
CA MET A 326 -15.24 19.19 -20.01
C MET A 326 -14.53 18.37 -18.93
N LYS A 327 -14.37 18.94 -17.73
CA LYS A 327 -13.81 18.20 -16.58
C LYS A 327 -14.64 16.96 -16.27
N LYS A 328 -15.98 17.09 -16.21
CA LYS A 328 -16.88 15.96 -15.94
C LYS A 328 -16.80 14.88 -17.03
N GLU A 329 -16.72 15.29 -18.29
CA GLU A 329 -16.54 14.34 -19.41
C GLU A 329 -15.24 13.55 -19.28
N ILE A 330 -14.12 14.22 -18.99
CA ILE A 330 -12.83 13.55 -18.79
C ILE A 330 -12.85 12.66 -17.54
N ASP A 331 -13.50 13.10 -16.45
CA ASP A 331 -13.64 12.30 -15.23
C ASP A 331 -14.47 11.03 -15.43
N SER A 332 -15.42 11.05 -16.38
CA SER A 332 -16.26 9.90 -16.74
C SER A 332 -15.55 8.80 -17.54
N LEU A 333 -14.34 9.09 -18.06
CA LEU A 333 -13.54 8.11 -18.79
C LEU A 333 -13.18 6.90 -17.89
N PRO A 334 -12.90 5.72 -18.48
CA PRO A 334 -12.42 4.56 -17.73
C PRO A 334 -11.23 4.91 -16.84
N ASN A 335 -11.33 4.59 -15.54
CA ASN A 335 -10.39 5.01 -14.50
C ASN A 335 -9.77 3.85 -13.71
N THR A 336 -10.08 2.60 -14.05
CA THR A 336 -9.55 1.38 -13.41
C THR A 336 -9.27 0.32 -14.45
N ILE A 337 -8.39 -0.64 -14.13
CA ILE A 337 -8.15 -1.83 -14.98
C ILE A 337 -9.14 -2.96 -14.76
#